data_AF-A0A8B6Y2N1-F1
#
_entry.id   AF-A0A8B6Y2N1-F1
#
_cell.length_a   1.000
_cell.length_b   1.000
_cell.length_c   1.000
_cell.angle_alpha   90.00
_cell.angle_beta   90.00
_cell.angle_gamma   90.00
#
_symmetry.space_group_name_H-M   'P 1'
#
loop_
_entity.id
_entity.type
_entity.pdbx_description
1 polymer ?
#
loop_
_entity_poly.entity_id
_entity_poly.type
_entity_poly.pdbx_seq_one_letter_code
_entity_poly.pdbx_strand_id
1 'polypeptide(L)'
;SVSPKNDVNINLVPSLVSDMESLSVDPKNCNSLSLQSSQKNSKSFELLSKINGKGLIAYYRFPRTPCIYSGTMVAVEMEFTNSSNADVKRLRIENKKLLSGALMQEFNEVASISPKESITVTVGIDFKDTVQPVTFDLCTESGKFTVQIKVPVGELMRGVSLTQHEFTTQQKKLTGMTESKLACHLTESLPVLVSKIIEAVSMTQSPTVNENVLRFSANLISSGLPVLLSIKNDGNNSQIIVNLEKISIGSLLVKEIKNALQ
;
A
#
# COMPACT_ATOMS: atom_id res chain seq x y z
N SER A 1 -2.36 -71.56 -29.71
CA SER A 1 -1.07 -71.58 -30.42
C SER A 1 -0.57 -70.15 -30.52
N VAL A 2 0.73 -69.97 -30.20
CA VAL A 2 1.53 -68.74 -30.25
C VAL A 2 1.38 -67.78 -29.03
N SER A 3 2.37 -67.87 -28.12
CA SER A 3 2.88 -66.84 -27.18
C SER A 3 3.48 -65.64 -27.99
N PRO A 4 4.29 -64.66 -27.49
CA PRO A 4 4.94 -64.45 -26.17
C PRO A 4 4.97 -62.97 -25.68
N LYS A 5 5.12 -62.72 -24.37
CA LYS A 5 6.32 -62.47 -23.53
C LYS A 5 6.98 -61.08 -23.63
N ASN A 6 7.59 -60.75 -22.47
CA ASN A 6 8.75 -59.90 -22.19
C ASN A 6 8.44 -58.42 -21.98
N ASP A 7 9.06 -57.72 -21.05
CA ASP A 7 9.71 -57.99 -19.77
C ASP A 7 10.17 -56.59 -19.28
N VAL A 8 10.60 -56.53 -18.02
CA VAL A 8 11.47 -55.48 -17.45
C VAL A 8 10.79 -54.22 -16.89
N ASN A 9 10.44 -54.33 -15.61
CA ASN A 9 11.08 -53.67 -14.44
C ASN A 9 11.41 -52.16 -14.52
N ILE A 10 11.10 -51.41 -13.45
CA ILE A 10 12.04 -50.62 -12.63
C ILE A 10 11.27 -49.80 -11.56
N ASN A 11 11.65 -50.06 -10.29
CA ASN A 11 11.71 -49.20 -9.10
C ASN A 11 10.58 -48.20 -8.78
N LEU A 12 10.02 -48.29 -7.56
CA LEU A 12 10.03 -47.20 -6.56
C LEU A 12 9.60 -47.72 -5.17
N VAL A 13 10.57 -47.66 -4.25
CA VAL A 13 10.60 -47.52 -2.75
C VAL A 13 9.30 -47.53 -1.90
N PRO A 14 9.38 -48.00 -0.63
CA PRO A 14 8.21 -48.30 0.21
C PRO A 14 7.70 -47.11 1.06
N SER A 15 6.44 -47.27 1.44
CA SER A 15 5.60 -46.60 2.46
C SER A 15 6.29 -45.81 3.57
N LEU A 16 5.63 -44.73 4.02
CA LEU A 16 5.24 -44.50 5.42
C LEU A 16 4.07 -43.51 5.48
N VAL A 17 2.90 -44.02 5.87
CA VAL A 17 1.71 -43.27 6.29
C VAL A 17 1.77 -43.23 7.81
N SER A 18 1.91 -42.02 8.37
CA SER A 18 1.88 -41.65 9.80
C SER A 18 2.07 -40.12 9.80
N ASP A 19 1.25 -39.24 10.40
CA ASP A 19 0.30 -39.38 11.49
C ASP A 19 -0.85 -38.39 11.29
N MET A 20 -2.07 -38.85 11.51
CA MET A 20 -3.26 -38.02 11.62
C MET A 20 -3.75 -38.13 13.07
N GLU A 21 -3.06 -37.44 13.98
CA GLU A 21 -3.50 -37.29 15.37
C GLU A 21 -4.37 -36.03 15.50
N SER A 22 -5.68 -36.28 15.53
CA SER A 22 -6.60 -35.83 16.58
C SER A 22 -6.31 -34.46 17.23
N LEU A 23 -6.86 -33.39 16.66
CA LEU A 23 -7.10 -32.15 17.39
C LEU A 23 -8.44 -32.28 18.15
N SER A 24 -8.38 -32.77 19.39
CA SER A 24 -9.45 -32.60 20.36
C SER A 24 -9.61 -31.11 20.69
N VAL A 25 -10.78 -30.56 20.36
CA VAL A 25 -11.19 -29.18 20.68
C VAL A 25 -11.75 -29.14 22.10
N ASP A 26 -10.97 -28.60 23.04
CA ASP A 26 -11.47 -28.15 24.34
C ASP A 26 -12.04 -26.72 24.22
N PRO A 27 -13.31 -26.47 24.59
CA PRO A 27 -13.99 -25.21 24.29
C PRO A 27 -13.81 -24.19 25.42
N LYS A 28 -12.57 -23.85 25.83
CA LYS A 28 -12.31 -22.78 26.81
C LYS A 28 -10.95 -22.09 26.63
N ASN A 29 -10.70 -21.50 25.46
CA ASN A 29 -9.78 -20.35 25.36
C ASN A 29 -9.93 -19.63 24.01
N CYS A 30 -10.94 -18.77 23.84
CA CYS A 30 -11.00 -17.86 22.70
C CYS A 30 -10.09 -16.65 22.97
N ASN A 31 -8.78 -16.86 22.87
CA ASN A 31 -7.86 -15.76 22.68
C ASN A 31 -7.94 -15.34 21.21
N SER A 32 -8.27 -14.06 21.03
CA SER A 32 -8.41 -13.35 19.76
C SER A 32 -7.40 -13.81 18.72
N LEU A 33 -7.91 -14.30 17.58
CA LEU A 33 -7.14 -14.39 16.35
C LEU A 33 -6.76 -12.96 15.94
N SER A 34 -5.60 -12.47 16.38
CA SER A 34 -5.02 -11.30 15.76
C SER A 34 -4.61 -11.73 14.35
N LEU A 35 -5.35 -11.26 13.35
CA LEU A 35 -4.87 -11.18 11.99
C LEU A 35 -3.62 -10.29 12.03
N GLN A 36 -2.46 -10.90 12.25
CA GLN A 36 -1.19 -10.25 12.00
C GLN A 36 -1.11 -10.08 10.49
N SER A 37 -1.59 -8.94 9.99
CA SER A 37 -1.27 -8.50 8.65
C SER A 37 0.25 -8.38 8.57
N SER A 38 0.88 -9.29 7.84
CA SER A 38 2.28 -9.20 7.44
C SER A 38 2.47 -7.96 6.56
N GLN A 39 2.53 -6.78 7.18
CA GLN A 39 2.89 -5.52 6.55
C GLN A 39 4.10 -4.95 7.28
N LYS A 40 5.24 -5.63 7.05
CA LYS A 40 6.54 -5.08 7.41
C LYS A 40 6.81 -3.88 6.49
N ASN A 41 6.99 -2.71 7.12
CA ASN A 41 7.49 -1.45 6.57
C ASN A 41 6.59 -0.64 5.63
N SER A 42 5.47 -0.12 6.14
CA SER A 42 4.96 1.16 5.61
C SER A 42 5.77 2.31 6.25
N LYS A 43 6.32 3.22 5.45
CA LYS A 43 7.00 4.42 5.95
C LYS A 43 6.07 5.25 6.84
N SER A 44 6.54 5.62 8.02
CA SER A 44 5.84 6.53 8.95
C SER A 44 6.26 7.98 8.75
N PHE A 45 5.34 8.91 8.98
CA PHE A 45 5.51 10.35 8.80
C PHE A 45 5.12 11.09 10.07
N GLU A 46 5.91 12.09 10.49
CA GLU A 46 5.55 12.93 11.63
C GLU A 46 4.34 13.81 11.29
N LEU A 47 3.31 13.77 12.13
CA LEU A 47 2.12 14.62 12.01
C LEU A 47 2.15 15.77 13.02
N LEU A 48 2.56 15.47 14.25
CA LEU A 48 2.63 16.42 15.36
C LEU A 48 3.84 16.08 16.23
N SER A 49 4.79 17.02 16.30
CA SER A 49 5.97 16.86 17.15
C SER A 49 5.61 17.08 18.62
N LYS A 50 6.40 16.50 19.53
CA LYS A 50 6.24 16.65 20.98
C LYS A 50 6.14 18.11 21.43
N ILE A 51 6.97 18.98 20.85
CA ILE A 51 7.06 20.39 21.21
C ILE A 51 5.77 21.12 20.81
N ASN A 52 5.34 20.93 19.55
CA ASN A 52 4.17 21.60 19.02
C ASN A 52 2.87 21.06 19.62
N GLY A 53 2.82 19.76 19.94
CA GLY A 53 1.70 19.10 20.58
C GLY A 53 1.66 19.20 22.11
N LYS A 54 2.56 19.98 22.73
CA LYS A 54 2.65 20.16 24.20
C LYS A 54 2.67 18.83 24.96
N GLY A 55 3.41 17.84 24.44
CA GLY A 55 3.50 16.50 25.01
C GLY A 55 2.71 15.44 24.26
N LEU A 56 1.70 15.80 23.46
CA LEU A 56 1.08 14.89 22.50
C LEU A 56 1.97 14.77 21.25
N ILE A 57 2.28 13.54 20.87
CA ILE A 57 3.03 13.22 19.65
C ILE A 57 2.09 12.48 18.72
N ALA A 58 2.18 12.75 17.41
CA ALA A 58 1.42 11.99 16.43
C ALA A 58 2.28 11.63 15.20
N TYR A 59 2.18 10.38 14.78
CA TYR A 59 2.70 9.88 13.51
C TYR A 59 1.56 9.34 12.67
N TYR A 60 1.73 9.30 11.35
CA TYR A 60 0.81 8.64 10.46
C TYR A 60 1.53 7.74 9.45
N ARG A 61 0.84 6.73 8.95
CA ARG A 61 1.33 5.81 7.93
C ARG A 61 0.21 5.35 7.01
N PHE A 62 0.58 4.87 5.83
CA PHE A 62 -0.35 4.29 4.87
C PHE A 62 -0.24 2.77 4.93
N PRO A 63 -1.20 2.06 5.53
CA PRO A 63 -1.13 0.60 5.65
C PRO A 63 -1.34 -0.10 4.31
N ARG A 64 -1.78 0.57 3.23
CA ARG A 64 -2.13 -0.10 1.94
C ARG A 64 -3.16 -1.22 2.07
N THR A 65 -3.96 -1.20 3.13
CA THR A 65 -5.14 -2.04 3.29
C THR A 65 -6.36 -1.33 2.69
N PRO A 66 -7.35 -2.06 2.16
CA PRO A 66 -8.60 -1.46 1.74
C PRO A 66 -9.23 -0.65 2.87
N CYS A 67 -9.64 0.59 2.59
CA CYS A 67 -10.28 1.44 3.59
C CYS A 67 -11.67 0.89 3.92
N ILE A 68 -11.91 0.63 5.21
CA ILE A 68 -13.16 0.06 5.71
C ILE A 68 -14.37 1.01 5.53
N TYR A 69 -14.12 2.30 5.36
CA TYR A 69 -15.17 3.32 5.26
C TYR A 69 -15.69 3.49 3.83
N SER A 70 -14.82 3.37 2.82
CA SER A 70 -15.18 3.47 1.41
C SER A 70 -14.05 2.95 0.52
N GLY A 71 -14.41 2.28 -0.59
CA GLY A 71 -13.45 1.85 -1.61
C GLY A 71 -12.75 2.98 -2.36
N THR A 72 -13.26 4.22 -2.24
CA THR A 72 -12.70 5.45 -2.83
C THR A 72 -11.82 6.25 -1.87
N MET A 73 -11.66 5.78 -0.63
CA MET A 73 -10.82 6.42 0.38
C MET A 73 -9.51 5.66 0.57
N VAL A 74 -8.45 6.41 0.86
CA VAL A 74 -7.18 5.88 1.33
C VAL A 74 -7.26 5.74 2.85
N ALA A 75 -6.94 4.56 3.37
CA ALA A 75 -6.80 4.36 4.81
C ALA A 75 -5.51 5.05 5.28
N VAL A 76 -5.60 5.81 6.37
CA VAL A 76 -4.44 6.40 7.04
C VAL A 76 -4.51 6.02 8.50
N GLU A 77 -3.49 5.32 8.97
CA GLU A 77 -3.33 5.01 10.38
C GLU A 77 -2.57 6.12 11.07
N MET A 78 -3.05 6.53 12.24
CA MET A 78 -2.49 7.58 13.06
C MET A 78 -2.16 6.99 14.43
N GLU A 79 -0.91 7.09 14.83
CA GLU A 79 -0.44 6.70 16.16
C GLU A 79 -0.25 7.97 16.99
N PHE A 80 -0.88 8.00 18.17
CA PHE A 80 -0.78 9.10 19.13
C PHE A 80 -0.08 8.61 20.40
N THR A 81 0.93 9.35 20.85
CA THR A 81 1.65 9.04 22.10
C THR A 81 1.57 10.21 23.06
N ASN A 82 1.12 9.97 24.29
CA ASN A 82 1.13 10.97 25.34
C ASN A 82 2.48 10.94 26.09
N SER A 83 3.38 11.84 25.74
CA SER A 83 4.68 11.96 26.41
C SER A 83 4.66 12.87 27.65
N SER A 84 3.51 13.43 28.03
CA SER A 84 3.36 14.32 29.17
C SER A 84 3.26 13.55 30.51
N ASN A 85 2.90 14.26 31.59
CA ASN A 85 2.66 13.70 32.93
C ASN A 85 1.17 13.77 33.33
N ALA A 86 0.29 14.16 32.42
CA ALA A 86 -1.15 14.26 32.64
C ALA A 86 -1.92 13.60 31.48
N ASP A 87 -3.17 13.25 31.73
CA ASP A 87 -4.05 12.68 30.70
C ASP A 87 -4.27 13.66 29.54
N VAL A 88 -4.22 13.14 28.31
CA VAL A 88 -4.70 13.87 27.12
C VAL A 88 -6.13 13.43 26.85
N LYS A 89 -7.09 14.33 27.05
CA LYS A 89 -8.51 14.02 26.94
C LYS A 89 -9.14 14.59 25.68
N ARG A 90 -10.22 13.95 25.23
CA ARG A 90 -11.13 14.42 24.18
C ARG A 90 -10.45 14.66 22.83
N LEU A 91 -9.51 13.77 22.47
CA LEU A 91 -8.79 13.85 21.21
C LEU A 91 -9.74 13.55 20.04
N ARG A 92 -9.89 14.51 19.13
CA ARG A 92 -10.77 14.42 17.95
C ARG A 92 -10.25 15.29 16.81
N ILE A 93 -10.85 15.11 15.64
CA ILE A 93 -10.56 15.93 14.45
C ILE A 93 -11.64 16.99 14.29
N GLU A 94 -11.24 18.23 13.98
CA GLU A 94 -12.14 19.33 13.62
C GLU A 94 -11.58 20.16 12.46
N ASN A 95 -12.37 21.12 11.96
CA ASN A 95 -11.94 22.17 11.02
C ASN A 95 -11.18 21.62 9.79
N LYS A 96 -11.73 20.56 9.20
CA LYS A 96 -11.16 19.87 8.02
C LYS A 96 -11.20 20.81 6.82
N LYS A 97 -10.03 21.09 6.24
CA LYS A 97 -9.86 21.83 4.99
C LYS A 97 -9.66 20.83 3.86
N LEU A 98 -10.77 20.43 3.26
CA LEU A 98 -10.80 19.44 2.18
C LEU A 98 -10.96 20.12 0.82
N LEU A 99 -10.50 19.44 -0.23
CA LEU A 99 -10.83 19.84 -1.59
C LEU A 99 -12.33 19.71 -1.86
N SER A 100 -12.82 20.45 -2.85
CA SER A 100 -14.23 20.36 -3.23
C SER A 100 -14.60 18.91 -3.59
N GLY A 101 -15.65 18.39 -2.95
CA GLY A 101 -16.13 17.01 -3.10
C GLY A 101 -15.29 15.93 -2.43
N ALA A 102 -14.14 16.26 -1.82
CA ALA A 102 -13.36 15.34 -1.01
C ALA A 102 -14.04 15.08 0.35
N LEU A 103 -13.85 13.87 0.87
CA LEU A 103 -14.44 13.42 2.13
C LEU A 103 -13.35 12.87 3.04
N MET A 104 -13.52 13.09 4.35
CA MET A 104 -12.66 12.52 5.38
C MET A 104 -13.52 11.91 6.48
N GLN A 105 -13.43 10.59 6.59
CA GLN A 105 -14.01 9.83 7.69
C GLN A 105 -13.03 9.84 8.87
N GLU A 106 -13.45 10.46 9.97
CA GLU A 106 -12.65 10.56 11.19
C GLU A 106 -12.87 9.36 12.12
N PHE A 107 -11.95 9.22 13.08
CA PHE A 107 -12.10 8.29 14.19
C PHE A 107 -13.02 8.90 15.26
N ASN A 108 -13.63 8.03 16.08
CA ASN A 108 -14.45 8.46 17.22
C ASN A 108 -13.60 9.18 18.27
N GLU A 109 -14.15 10.21 18.91
CA GLU A 109 -13.44 10.96 19.96
C GLU A 109 -12.81 9.99 20.99
N VAL A 110 -11.50 10.13 21.18
CA VAL A 110 -10.76 9.36 22.17
C VAL A 110 -10.90 10.07 23.51
N ALA A 111 -11.53 9.39 24.47
CA ALA A 111 -11.86 9.95 25.77
C ALA A 111 -10.63 10.38 26.56
N SER A 112 -9.61 9.52 26.67
CA SER A 112 -8.37 9.80 27.36
C SER A 112 -7.21 8.95 26.83
N ILE A 113 -6.00 9.50 26.83
CA ILE A 113 -4.73 8.81 26.64
C ILE A 113 -3.89 9.07 27.89
N SER A 114 -3.64 8.05 28.70
CA SER A 114 -2.87 8.15 29.94
C SER A 114 -1.42 8.56 29.69
N PRO A 115 -0.70 9.10 30.69
CA PRO A 115 0.71 9.42 30.57
C PRO A 115 1.53 8.21 30.12
N LYS A 116 2.41 8.43 29.14
CA LYS A 116 3.32 7.45 28.52
C LYS A 116 2.63 6.35 27.70
N GLU A 117 1.32 6.42 27.50
CA GLU A 117 0.59 5.48 26.64
C GLU A 117 0.55 5.94 25.18
N SER A 118 0.36 4.96 24.29
CA SER A 118 0.11 5.16 22.87
C SER A 118 -1.20 4.51 22.44
N ILE A 119 -1.85 5.11 21.45
CA ILE A 119 -3.00 4.51 20.78
C ILE A 119 -2.87 4.66 19.27
N THR A 120 -3.50 3.75 18.53
CA THR A 120 -3.57 3.80 17.07
C THR A 120 -5.02 3.86 16.62
N VAL A 121 -5.32 4.77 15.69
CA VAL A 121 -6.64 4.94 15.09
C VAL A 121 -6.53 5.03 13.57
N THR A 122 -7.63 4.80 12.86
CA THR A 122 -7.67 4.85 11.40
C THR A 122 -8.67 5.90 10.91
N VAL A 123 -8.22 6.74 9.98
CA VAL A 123 -9.07 7.67 9.22
C VAL A 123 -9.15 7.23 7.76
N GLY A 124 -10.25 7.54 7.09
CA GLY A 124 -10.41 7.40 5.64
C GLY A 124 -10.36 8.76 4.97
N ILE A 125 -9.51 8.94 3.97
CA ILE A 125 -9.38 10.21 3.24
C ILE A 125 -9.54 9.97 1.74
N ASP A 126 -10.51 10.66 1.13
CA ASP A 126 -10.63 10.73 -0.32
C ASP A 126 -9.78 11.90 -0.86
N PHE A 127 -8.58 11.58 -1.36
CA PHE A 127 -7.63 12.56 -1.92
C PHE A 127 -7.99 13.04 -3.34
N LYS A 128 -9.07 12.53 -3.96
CA LYS A 128 -9.50 12.86 -5.33
C LYS A 128 -8.43 12.68 -6.42
N ASP A 129 -7.53 11.72 -6.22
CA ASP A 129 -6.32 11.48 -7.01
C ASP A 129 -5.46 12.74 -7.15
N THR A 130 -5.27 13.46 -6.04
CA THR A 130 -4.36 14.60 -5.94
C THR A 130 -3.35 14.35 -4.83
N VAL A 131 -2.19 15.00 -4.93
CA VAL A 131 -1.18 15.01 -3.85
C VAL A 131 -1.29 16.25 -2.97
N GLN A 132 -2.42 16.97 -3.04
CA GLN A 132 -2.60 18.17 -2.24
C GLN A 132 -2.71 17.77 -0.76
N PRO A 133 -2.01 18.46 0.15
CA PRO A 133 -2.09 18.15 1.57
C PRO A 133 -3.51 18.37 2.11
N VAL A 134 -3.92 17.49 3.02
CA VAL A 134 -5.18 17.62 3.75
C VAL A 134 -4.87 18.22 5.11
N THR A 135 -5.40 19.41 5.37
CA THR A 135 -5.18 20.13 6.64
C THR A 135 -6.41 20.01 7.53
N PHE A 136 -6.20 19.73 8.81
CA PHE A 136 -7.26 19.68 9.82
C PHE A 136 -6.67 19.98 11.19
N ASP A 137 -7.54 20.14 12.18
CA ASP A 137 -7.13 20.40 13.55
C ASP A 137 -7.31 19.15 14.41
N LEU A 138 -6.25 18.76 15.12
CA LEU A 138 -6.33 17.82 16.24
C LEU A 138 -6.71 18.62 17.49
N CYS A 139 -7.90 18.39 18.01
CA CYS A 139 -8.42 19.07 19.19
C CYS A 139 -8.37 18.12 20.39
N THR A 140 -7.88 18.61 21.52
CA THR A 140 -8.00 17.98 22.85
C THR A 140 -8.82 18.90 23.75
N GLU A 141 -9.02 18.52 25.01
CA GLU A 141 -9.62 19.41 26.01
C GLU A 141 -8.75 20.66 26.28
N SER A 142 -7.43 20.52 26.21
CA SER A 142 -6.46 21.54 26.63
C SER A 142 -5.78 22.28 25.48
N GLY A 143 -6.05 21.91 24.23
CA GLY A 143 -5.35 22.48 23.09
C GLY A 143 -5.93 22.10 21.74
N LYS A 144 -5.43 22.79 20.72
CA LYS A 144 -5.82 22.62 19.33
C LYS A 144 -4.58 22.75 18.46
N PHE A 145 -4.36 21.79 17.58
CA PHE A 145 -3.13 21.66 16.81
C PHE A 145 -3.47 21.48 15.32
N THR A 146 -3.15 22.48 14.50
CA THR A 146 -3.31 22.37 13.05
C THR A 146 -2.21 21.49 12.48
N VAL A 147 -2.62 20.42 11.80
CA VAL A 147 -1.72 19.44 11.19
C VAL A 147 -2.08 19.20 9.73
N GLN A 148 -1.17 18.58 8.98
CA GLN A 148 -1.39 18.27 7.57
C GLN A 148 -0.93 16.86 7.24
N ILE A 149 -1.75 16.13 6.48
CA ILE A 149 -1.37 14.84 5.89
C ILE A 149 -1.01 15.07 4.43
N LYS A 150 0.20 14.65 4.05
CA LYS A 150 0.63 14.57 2.66
C LYS A 150 0.62 13.12 2.21
N VAL A 151 0.00 12.87 1.06
CA VAL A 151 -0.06 11.54 0.43
C VAL A 151 1.01 11.45 -0.67
N PRO A 152 1.92 10.47 -0.60
CA PRO A 152 2.79 10.12 -1.73
C PRO A 152 1.96 9.64 -2.92
N VAL A 153 2.45 9.78 -4.16
CA VAL A 153 1.67 9.33 -5.32
C VAL A 153 1.48 7.82 -5.30
N GLY A 154 2.47 7.07 -4.82
CA GLY A 154 2.40 5.62 -4.66
C GLY A 154 1.25 5.11 -3.77
N GLU A 155 0.71 5.97 -2.91
CA GLU A 155 -0.39 5.63 -1.98
C GLU A 155 -1.78 6.02 -2.53
N LEU A 156 -1.86 6.67 -3.69
CA LEU A 156 -3.12 7.03 -4.36
C LEU A 156 -3.72 5.88 -5.19
N MET A 157 -3.07 4.72 -5.20
CA MET A 157 -3.45 3.61 -6.06
C MET A 157 -3.52 2.29 -5.29
N ARG A 158 -4.23 1.34 -5.88
CA ARG A 158 -4.41 0.00 -5.36
C ARG A 158 -4.02 -0.99 -6.44
N GLY A 159 -3.10 -1.87 -6.13
CA GLY A 159 -2.65 -2.93 -7.03
C GLY A 159 -3.82 -3.78 -7.54
N VAL A 160 -3.76 -4.13 -8.81
CA VAL A 160 -4.72 -5.03 -9.46
C VAL A 160 -3.94 -6.06 -10.26
N SER A 161 -4.30 -7.33 -10.12
CA SER A 161 -3.73 -8.41 -10.91
C SER A 161 -4.37 -8.41 -12.29
N LEU A 162 -3.58 -8.16 -13.34
CA LEU A 162 -4.01 -8.27 -14.73
C LEU A 162 -3.26 -9.42 -15.42
N THR A 163 -3.95 -10.13 -16.29
CA THR A 163 -3.31 -11.03 -17.26
C THR A 163 -2.52 -10.22 -18.29
N GLN A 164 -1.60 -10.86 -19.00
CA GLN A 164 -0.84 -10.21 -20.08
C GLN A 164 -1.75 -9.62 -21.17
N HIS A 165 -2.83 -10.33 -21.52
CA HIS A 165 -3.79 -9.89 -22.52
C HIS A 165 -4.54 -8.64 -22.06
N GLU A 166 -5.04 -8.62 -20.82
CA GLU A 166 -5.73 -7.46 -20.24
C GLU A 166 -4.80 -6.26 -20.14
N PHE A 167 -3.57 -6.45 -19.64
CA PHE A 167 -2.56 -5.39 -19.55
C PHE A 167 -2.33 -4.75 -20.92
N THR A 168 -2.08 -5.58 -21.94
CA THR A 168 -1.78 -5.08 -23.29
C THR A 168 -3.00 -4.39 -23.91
N THR A 169 -4.19 -4.90 -23.66
CA THR A 169 -5.45 -4.31 -24.14
C THR A 169 -5.71 -2.94 -23.52
N GLN A 170 -5.52 -2.83 -22.20
CA GLN A 170 -5.63 -1.57 -21.46
C GLN A 170 -4.55 -0.57 -21.92
N GLN A 171 -3.31 -1.03 -22.05
CA GLN A 171 -2.19 -0.20 -22.49
C GLN A 171 -2.45 0.42 -23.86
N LYS A 172 -2.94 -0.34 -24.83
CA LYS A 172 -3.28 0.16 -26.17
C LYS A 172 -4.30 1.30 -26.18
N LYS A 173 -5.17 1.39 -25.17
CA LYS A 173 -6.14 2.50 -25.03
C LYS A 173 -5.50 3.75 -24.44
N LEU A 174 -4.39 3.60 -23.72
CA LEU A 174 -3.69 4.63 -22.96
C LEU A 174 -2.32 5.00 -23.57
N THR A 175 -2.13 4.73 -24.86
CA THR A 175 -0.93 5.15 -25.61
C THR A 175 -1.08 6.59 -26.14
N GLY A 176 0.04 7.20 -26.53
CA GLY A 176 0.04 8.56 -27.07
C GLY A 176 0.05 9.62 -25.97
N MET A 177 -1.03 10.39 -25.85
CA MET A 177 -1.06 11.57 -24.96
C MET A 177 -1.10 11.22 -23.47
N THR A 178 -1.42 9.99 -23.09
CA THR A 178 -1.55 9.53 -21.68
C THR A 178 -0.33 8.77 -21.18
N GLU A 179 0.83 8.97 -21.82
CA GLU A 179 2.09 8.32 -21.46
C GLU A 179 3.06 9.30 -20.78
N SER A 180 3.51 8.95 -19.58
CA SER A 180 4.63 9.61 -18.91
C SER A 180 5.85 8.71 -19.00
N LYS A 181 6.97 9.24 -19.52
CA LYS A 181 8.21 8.47 -19.75
C LYS A 181 9.38 9.15 -19.05
N LEU A 182 10.24 8.36 -18.43
CA LEU A 182 11.46 8.87 -17.80
C LEU A 182 12.59 7.84 -17.94
N ALA A 183 13.74 8.30 -18.44
CA ALA A 183 14.95 7.48 -18.49
C ALA A 183 15.52 7.27 -17.07
N CYS A 184 15.94 6.04 -16.80
CA CYS A 184 16.60 5.64 -15.57
C CYS A 184 17.83 4.77 -15.90
N HIS A 185 18.67 4.58 -14.90
CA HIS A 185 19.81 3.68 -14.97
C HIS A 185 19.60 2.61 -13.91
N LEU A 186 19.40 1.36 -14.32
CA LEU A 186 19.11 0.24 -13.43
C LEU A 186 20.37 -0.59 -13.26
N THR A 187 20.88 -0.66 -12.03
CA THR A 187 22.09 -1.42 -11.67
C THR A 187 21.78 -2.73 -10.96
N GLU A 188 20.54 -2.90 -10.49
CA GLU A 188 20.15 -3.98 -9.62
C GLU A 188 19.49 -5.15 -10.37
N SER A 189 19.43 -6.31 -9.72
CA SER A 189 18.77 -7.49 -10.27
C SER A 189 17.25 -7.33 -10.30
N LEU A 190 16.58 -8.02 -11.23
CA LEU A 190 15.12 -7.94 -11.39
C LEU A 190 14.33 -8.16 -10.08
N PRO A 191 14.66 -9.14 -9.21
CA PRO A 191 13.93 -9.33 -7.96
C PRO A 191 14.04 -8.13 -7.00
N VAL A 192 15.21 -7.48 -6.95
CA VAL A 192 15.44 -6.30 -6.10
C VAL A 192 14.64 -5.11 -6.64
N LEU A 193 14.65 -4.90 -7.96
CA LEU A 193 13.85 -3.87 -8.62
C LEU A 193 12.36 -4.05 -8.33
N VAL A 194 11.83 -5.27 -8.47
CA VAL A 194 10.43 -5.60 -8.16
C VAL A 194 10.11 -5.28 -6.70
N SER A 195 10.97 -5.68 -5.76
CA SER A 195 10.77 -5.39 -4.34
C SER A 195 10.73 -3.88 -4.06
N LYS A 196 11.66 -3.11 -4.62
CA LYS A 196 11.70 -1.64 -4.46
C LYS A 196 10.47 -0.95 -5.03
N ILE A 197 9.96 -1.42 -6.17
CA ILE A 197 8.75 -0.84 -6.79
C ILE A 197 7.52 -1.13 -5.93
N ILE A 198 7.36 -2.38 -5.47
CA ILE A 198 6.24 -2.76 -4.60
C ILE A 198 6.33 -2.03 -3.26
N GLU A 199 7.53 -1.76 -2.74
CA GLU A 199 7.71 -0.95 -1.53
C GLU A 199 7.40 0.53 -1.77
N ALA A 200 7.79 1.10 -2.91
CA ALA A 200 7.57 2.51 -3.22
C ALA A 200 6.13 2.83 -3.64
N VAL A 201 5.46 1.90 -4.33
CA VAL A 201 4.18 2.15 -4.99
C VAL A 201 3.25 0.95 -4.77
N SER A 202 1.99 1.24 -4.42
CA SER A 202 0.95 0.24 -4.22
C SER A 202 0.44 -0.35 -5.55
N MET A 203 1.29 -1.12 -6.24
CA MET A 203 0.95 -1.82 -7.49
C MET A 203 1.19 -3.33 -7.38
N THR A 204 0.59 -4.10 -8.29
CA THR A 204 0.79 -5.54 -8.39
C THR A 204 1.56 -5.85 -9.67
N GLN A 205 2.56 -6.73 -9.60
CA GLN A 205 3.29 -7.17 -10.78
C GLN A 205 2.38 -8.00 -11.68
N SER A 206 2.33 -7.66 -12.97
CA SER A 206 1.63 -8.44 -14.00
C SER A 206 2.59 -9.43 -14.66
N PRO A 207 2.11 -10.57 -15.20
CA PRO A 207 2.95 -11.50 -15.95
C PRO A 207 3.62 -10.84 -17.16
N THR A 208 4.88 -11.18 -17.38
CA THR A 208 5.71 -10.66 -18.48
C THR A 208 6.17 -11.80 -19.38
N VAL A 209 6.20 -11.57 -20.69
CA VAL A 209 6.73 -12.54 -21.68
C VAL A 209 8.15 -12.21 -22.09
N ASN A 210 8.56 -10.95 -21.95
CA ASN A 210 9.93 -10.53 -22.18
C ASN A 210 10.57 -10.29 -20.81
N GLU A 211 11.67 -10.99 -20.52
CA GLU A 211 12.42 -10.87 -19.27
C GLU A 211 13.00 -9.47 -19.05
N ASN A 212 13.21 -8.72 -20.15
CA ASN A 212 13.72 -7.35 -20.13
C ASN A 212 12.65 -6.29 -19.82
N VAL A 213 11.39 -6.69 -19.63
CA VAL A 213 10.29 -5.76 -19.37
C VAL A 213 9.52 -6.20 -18.13
N LEU A 214 9.57 -5.39 -17.08
CA LEU A 214 8.70 -5.55 -15.92
C LEU A 214 7.40 -4.77 -16.14
N ARG A 215 6.29 -5.34 -15.68
CA ARG A 215 4.95 -4.74 -15.79
C ARG A 215 4.25 -4.76 -14.45
N PHE A 216 3.59 -3.66 -14.12
CA PHE A 216 2.78 -3.54 -12.92
C PHE A 216 1.48 -2.83 -13.23
N SER A 217 0.42 -3.22 -12.52
CA SER A 217 -0.92 -2.70 -12.69
C SER A 217 -1.54 -2.28 -11.37
N ALA A 218 -2.24 -1.16 -11.40
CA ALA A 218 -3.04 -0.65 -10.30
C ALA A 218 -4.24 0.14 -10.85
N ASN A 219 -5.18 0.48 -9.97
CA ASN A 219 -6.20 1.49 -10.23
C ASN A 219 -6.03 2.64 -9.23
N LEU A 220 -6.27 3.87 -9.68
CA LEU A 220 -6.42 5.00 -8.78
C LEU A 220 -7.58 4.75 -7.82
N ILE A 221 -7.39 5.07 -6.54
CA ILE A 221 -8.36 4.74 -5.50
C ILE A 221 -9.64 5.57 -5.66
N SER A 222 -9.54 6.88 -5.93
CA SER A 222 -10.71 7.75 -5.95
C SER A 222 -11.51 7.62 -7.25
N SER A 223 -10.84 7.66 -8.41
CA SER A 223 -11.51 7.58 -9.72
C SER A 223 -11.67 6.17 -10.28
N GLY A 224 -10.93 5.19 -9.77
CA GLY A 224 -10.90 3.83 -10.35
C GLY A 224 -10.15 3.74 -11.68
N LEU A 225 -9.52 4.83 -12.16
CA LEU A 225 -8.83 4.83 -13.44
C LEU A 225 -7.62 3.90 -13.43
N PRO A 226 -7.39 3.13 -14.51
CA PRO A 226 -6.27 2.20 -14.61
C PRO A 226 -4.93 2.93 -14.71
N VAL A 227 -3.95 2.41 -13.97
CA VAL A 227 -2.55 2.83 -13.98
C VAL A 227 -1.70 1.63 -14.40
N LEU A 228 -0.98 1.77 -15.51
CA LEU A 228 -0.07 0.72 -15.98
C LEU A 228 1.36 1.24 -15.96
N LEU A 229 2.24 0.46 -15.36
CA LEU A 229 3.68 0.72 -15.30
C LEU A 229 4.40 -0.32 -16.13
N SER A 230 5.29 0.13 -17.00
CA SER A 230 6.26 -0.72 -17.71
C SER A 230 7.66 -0.20 -17.44
N ILE A 231 8.57 -1.09 -17.04
CA ILE A 231 9.99 -0.79 -16.92
C ILE A 231 10.72 -1.64 -17.94
N LYS A 232 11.37 -0.99 -18.89
CA LYS A 232 12.17 -1.65 -19.93
C LYS A 232 13.63 -1.52 -19.55
N ASN A 233 14.38 -2.61 -19.62
CA ASN A 233 15.82 -2.63 -19.46
C ASN A 233 16.46 -3.33 -20.67
N ASP A 234 17.01 -2.54 -21.59
CA ASP A 234 17.66 -3.05 -22.79
C ASP A 234 19.19 -3.15 -22.61
N GLY A 235 19.67 -3.29 -21.36
CA GLY A 235 21.08 -3.42 -20.99
C GLY A 235 21.82 -2.08 -20.89
N ASN A 236 21.77 -1.25 -21.95
CA ASN A 236 22.40 0.07 -21.95
C ASN A 236 21.43 1.22 -21.62
N ASN A 237 20.14 1.03 -21.86
CA ASN A 237 19.11 2.04 -21.63
C ASN A 237 17.96 1.43 -20.84
N SER A 238 17.63 2.05 -19.72
CA SER A 238 16.43 1.71 -18.96
C SER A 238 15.41 2.84 -18.99
N GLN A 239 14.14 2.49 -19.11
CA GLN A 239 13.06 3.46 -19.21
C GLN A 239 11.85 3.04 -18.36
N ILE A 240 11.36 4.00 -17.58
CA ILE A 240 10.10 3.91 -16.84
C ILE A 240 9.01 4.53 -17.71
N ILE A 241 7.91 3.81 -17.90
CA ILE A 241 6.76 4.23 -18.69
C ILE A 241 5.51 4.03 -17.83
N VAL A 242 4.77 5.10 -17.59
CA VAL A 242 3.46 5.06 -16.92
C VAL A 242 2.38 5.47 -17.91
N ASN A 243 1.38 4.62 -18.09
CA ASN A 243 0.17 4.90 -18.85
C ASN A 243 -0.97 5.24 -17.86
N LEU A 244 -1.46 6.48 -17.90
CA LEU A 244 -2.51 6.98 -17.02
C LEU A 244 -3.19 8.22 -17.64
N GLU A 245 -4.52 8.24 -17.69
CA GLU A 245 -5.28 9.39 -18.20
C GLU A 245 -4.99 10.69 -17.43
N LYS A 246 -4.84 10.61 -16.10
CA LYS A 246 -4.40 11.72 -15.26
C LYS A 246 -2.88 11.93 -15.37
N ILE A 247 -2.45 12.59 -16.44
CA ILE A 247 -1.03 12.82 -16.78
C ILE A 247 -0.24 13.48 -15.64
N SER A 248 -0.85 14.42 -14.89
CA SER A 248 -0.21 15.08 -13.76
C SER A 248 0.27 14.07 -12.71
N ILE A 249 -0.57 13.09 -12.36
CA ILE A 249 -0.23 11.98 -11.48
C ILE A 249 0.78 11.03 -12.13
N GLY A 250 0.61 10.72 -13.41
CA GLY A 250 1.57 9.89 -14.16
C GLY A 250 2.99 10.46 -14.13
N SER A 251 3.12 11.78 -14.29
CA SER A 251 4.41 12.49 -14.27
C SER A 251 5.09 12.51 -12.91
N LEU A 252 4.31 12.52 -11.82
CA LEU A 252 4.81 12.42 -10.46
C LEU A 252 5.21 10.98 -10.14
N LEU A 253 4.41 10.01 -10.59
CA LEU A 253 4.67 8.59 -10.38
C LEU A 253 5.99 8.14 -11.00
N VAL A 254 6.29 8.55 -12.24
CA VAL A 254 7.58 8.20 -12.87
C VAL A 254 8.79 8.75 -12.10
N LYS A 255 8.65 9.93 -11.46
CA LYS A 255 9.69 10.54 -10.63
C LYS A 255 9.85 9.79 -9.31
N GLU A 256 8.74 9.45 -8.66
CA GLU A 256 8.75 8.68 -7.41
C GLU A 256 9.39 7.29 -7.61
N ILE A 257 9.01 6.57 -8.68
CA ILE A 257 9.62 5.29 -9.02
C ILE A 257 11.10 5.44 -9.33
N LYS A 258 11.49 6.45 -10.12
CA LYS A 258 12.90 6.69 -10.41
C LYS A 258 13.71 6.91 -9.13
N ASN A 259 13.19 7.71 -8.21
CA ASN A 259 13.87 7.98 -6.93
C ASN A 259 13.97 6.72 -6.05
N ALA A 260 13.00 5.80 -6.13
CA ALA A 260 13.05 4.53 -5.40
C ALA A 260 14.04 3.53 -6.01
N LEU A 261 14.31 3.62 -7.32
CA LEU A 261 15.18 2.70 -8.05
C LEU A 261 16.65 3.14 -8.11
N GLN A 262 16.97 4.35 -7.63
CA GLN A 262 18.32 4.92 -7.56
C GLN A 262 18.88 4.82 -6.14
#